data_AF-A0A443KGP3-F1
#
_entry.id   AF-A0A443KGP3-F1
#
_cell.length_a   1.000
_cell.length_b   1.000
_cell.length_c   1.000
_cell.angle_alpha   90.00
_cell.angle_beta   90.00
_cell.angle_gamma   90.00
#
_symmetry.space_group_name_H-M   'P 1'
#
loop_
_entity.id
_entity.type
_entity.pdbx_description
1 polymer ?
#
loop_
_entity_poly.entity_id
_entity_poly.type
_entity_poly.pdbx_seq_one_letter_code
_entity_poly.pdbx_strand_id
1 'polypeptide(L)'
;MRPDTSSWRNHEGYDYFDGLPVEGLAWECLRRQEPYQAHYSRLVTAGDEAAPLSKEAESRWGLRFRCASGSVRRRARCFLVPGGRSIHRHPHGGTRTSVRS
;
A
#
# COMPACT_ATOMS: atom_id res chain seq x y z
N MET A 1 0.21 34.17 19.84
CA MET A 1 -0.31 33.49 21.06
C MET A 1 0.88 32.84 21.74
N ARG A 2 1.18 33.17 23.01
CA ARG A 2 2.24 32.47 23.75
C ARG A 2 1.65 31.17 24.29
N PRO A 3 2.29 30.00 24.07
CA PRO A 3 1.83 28.77 24.68
C PRO A 3 1.97 28.91 26.20
N ASP A 4 0.98 28.44 26.95
CA ASP A 4 1.13 28.30 28.40
C ASP A 4 2.18 27.22 28.65
N THR A 5 3.27 27.61 29.29
CA THR A 5 4.38 26.71 29.60
C THR A 5 4.42 26.34 31.08
N SER A 6 3.43 26.74 31.87
CA SER A 6 3.41 26.56 33.34
C SER A 6 3.64 25.11 33.78
N SER A 7 3.25 24.14 32.95
CA SER A 7 3.41 22.70 33.19
C SER A 7 4.68 22.07 32.63
N TRP A 8 5.65 22.84 32.11
CA TRP A 8 6.82 22.28 31.42
C TRP A 8 7.73 21.37 32.26
N ARG A 9 7.63 21.46 33.59
CA ARG A 9 8.34 20.58 34.55
C ARG A 9 7.51 19.38 35.03
N ASN A 10 6.23 19.30 34.66
CA ASN A 10 5.41 18.15 35.02
C ASN A 10 5.78 16.96 34.12
N HIS A 11 6.35 15.92 34.72
CA HIS A 11 6.80 14.73 34.00
C HIS A 11 5.65 13.98 33.33
N GLU A 12 4.48 13.93 33.97
CA GLU A 12 3.30 13.21 33.45
C GLU A 12 2.87 13.72 32.06
N GLY A 13 3.18 14.98 31.73
CA GLY A 13 2.93 15.54 30.39
C GLY A 13 3.82 14.97 29.28
N TYR A 14 4.87 14.24 29.64
CA TYR A 14 5.87 13.69 28.73
C TYR A 14 5.89 12.15 28.68
N ASP A 15 5.12 11.45 29.51
CA ASP A 15 5.05 9.97 29.52
C ASP A 15 4.77 9.38 28.12
N TYR A 16 4.03 10.12 27.28
CA TYR A 16 3.80 9.76 25.88
C TYR A 16 5.10 9.67 25.06
N PHE A 17 6.04 10.58 25.29
CA PHE A 17 7.32 10.62 24.58
C PHE A 17 8.30 9.54 25.04
N ASP A 18 8.21 9.09 26.28
CA ASP A 18 9.03 7.99 26.80
C ASP A 18 8.69 6.65 26.13
N GLY A 19 7.43 6.47 25.72
CA GLY A 19 6.97 5.29 24.99
C GLY A 19 7.16 5.36 23.46
N LEU A 20 7.55 6.52 22.91
CA LEU A 20 7.65 6.71 21.47
C LEU A 20 8.96 6.11 20.92
N PRO A 21 8.90 5.30 19.84
CA PRO A 21 10.11 4.98 19.10
C PRO A 21 10.69 6.25 18.47
N VAL A 22 11.99 6.23 18.15
CA VAL A 22 12.70 7.34 17.50
C VAL A 22 11.94 7.89 16.29
N GLU A 23 11.31 7.00 15.53
CA GLU A 23 10.61 7.36 14.30
C GLU A 23 9.31 8.11 14.60
N GLY A 24 8.64 7.73 15.69
CA GLY A 24 7.46 8.42 16.19
C GLY A 24 7.82 9.80 16.74
N LEU A 25 8.94 9.92 17.46
CA LEU A 25 9.45 11.21 17.92
C LEU A 25 9.83 12.12 16.75
N ALA A 26 10.55 11.59 15.76
CA ALA A 26 10.92 12.33 14.55
C ALA A 26 9.68 12.84 13.81
N TRP A 27 8.64 12.01 13.71
CA TRP A 27 7.36 12.39 13.13
C TRP A 27 6.64 13.49 13.92
N GLU A 28 6.60 13.39 15.25
CA GLU A 28 6.03 14.43 16.12
C GLU A 28 6.75 15.78 15.96
N CYS A 29 8.08 15.76 15.84
CA CYS A 29 8.87 16.95 15.56
C CYS A 29 8.54 17.53 14.18
N LEU A 30 8.46 16.68 13.15
CA LEU A 30 8.16 17.11 11.78
C LEU A 30 6.77 17.75 11.66
N ARG A 31 5.73 17.11 12.22
CA ARG A 31 4.36 17.62 12.11
C ARG A 31 4.14 18.96 12.82
N ARG A 32 5.01 19.32 13.78
CA ARG A 32 4.96 20.59 14.51
C ARG A 32 5.70 21.74 13.83
N GLN A 33 6.47 21.47 12.77
CA GLN A 33 7.18 22.50 12.02
C GLN A 33 6.22 23.25 11.07
N GLU A 34 6.12 24.57 11.21
CA GLU A 34 5.24 25.40 10.35
C GLU A 34 5.48 25.22 8.84
N PRO A 35 6.72 25.13 8.34
CA PRO A 35 6.96 24.90 6.91
C PRO A 35 6.37 23.58 6.40
N TYR A 36 6.41 22.53 7.22
CA TYR A 36 5.80 21.25 6.89
C TYR A 36 4.27 21.33 6.93
N GLN A 37 3.71 21.99 7.95
CA GLN A 37 2.26 22.20 8.04
C GLN A 37 1.72 22.99 6.84
N ALA A 38 2.41 24.06 6.43
CA ALA A 38 2.03 24.82 5.24
C ALA A 38 2.11 23.99 3.96
N HIS A 39 3.15 23.15 3.83
CA HIS A 39 3.29 22.23 2.71
C HIS A 39 2.17 21.18 2.68
N TYR A 40 1.88 20.54 3.81
CA TYR A 40 0.82 19.54 3.93
C TYR A 40 -0.56 20.16 3.67
N SER A 41 -0.86 21.34 4.20
CA SER A 41 -2.11 22.06 3.92
C SER A 41 -2.31 22.34 2.43
N ARG A 42 -1.24 22.62 1.67
CA ARG A 42 -1.32 22.77 0.21
C ARG A 42 -1.67 21.45 -0.49
N LEU A 43 -1.11 20.32 -0.02
CA LEU A 43 -1.44 18.99 -0.55
C LEU A 43 -2.91 18.65 -0.31
N VAL A 44 -3.41 18.87 0.91
CA VAL A 44 -4.82 18.64 1.26
C VAL A 44 -5.74 19.54 0.45
N THR A 45 -5.37 20.81 0.25
CA THR A 45 -6.17 21.74 -0.57
C THR A 45 -6.20 21.31 -2.05
N ALA A 46 -5.15 20.67 -2.54
CA ALA A 46 -5.07 20.14 -3.90
C ALA A 46 -5.74 18.75 -4.06
N GLY A 47 -6.07 18.07 -2.96
CA GLY A 47 -6.57 16.69 -2.98
C GLY A 47 -5.50 15.63 -3.30
N ASP A 48 -4.23 15.97 -3.08
CA ASP A 48 -3.06 15.14 -3.40
C ASP A 48 -2.46 14.48 -2.13
N GLU A 49 -3.15 14.50 -0.99
CA GLU A 49 -2.60 13.97 0.28
C GLU A 49 -2.36 12.46 0.27
N ALA A 50 -3.11 11.72 -0.56
CA ALA A 50 -2.93 10.28 -0.75
C ALA A 50 -1.89 9.94 -1.82
N ALA A 51 -1.43 10.94 -2.60
CA ALA A 51 -0.42 10.75 -3.60
C ALA A 51 0.98 10.64 -2.96
N PRO A 52 1.91 9.90 -3.59
CA PRO A 52 3.30 9.91 -3.17
C PRO A 52 3.86 11.33 -3.22
N LEU A 53 4.62 11.71 -2.19
CA LEU A 53 5.36 12.96 -2.23
C LEU A 53 6.34 12.97 -3.43
N SER A 54 6.62 14.17 -3.95
CA SER A 54 7.71 14.31 -4.93
C SER A 54 9.04 13.90 -4.28
N LYS A 55 9.97 13.36 -5.07
CA LYS A 55 11.31 12.97 -4.56
C LYS A 55 12.02 14.11 -3.82
N GLU A 56 11.82 15.34 -4.29
CA GLU A 56 12.36 16.54 -3.65
C GLU A 56 11.76 16.77 -2.27
N ALA A 57 10.44 16.61 -2.12
CA ALA A 57 9.77 16.70 -0.84
C ALA A 57 10.14 15.54 0.09
N GLU A 58 10.28 14.32 -0.43
CA GLU A 58 10.76 13.16 0.33
C GLU A 58 12.16 13.43 0.92
N SER A 59 13.11 13.88 0.10
CA SER A 59 14.46 14.22 0.56
C SER A 59 14.47 15.41 1.52
N ARG A 60 13.61 16.41 1.28
CA ARG A 60 13.51 17.59 2.15
C ARG A 60 13.01 17.26 3.55
N TRP A 61 12.03 16.37 3.65
CA TRP A 61 11.38 16.02 4.92
C TRP A 61 11.90 14.72 5.55
N GLY A 62 12.73 13.96 4.83
CA GLY A 62 13.20 12.64 5.26
C GLY A 62 12.09 11.58 5.26
N LEU A 63 10.96 11.83 4.58
CA LEU A 63 9.83 10.92 4.51
C LEU A 63 9.94 10.06 3.27
N ARG A 64 9.89 8.74 3.43
CA ARG A 64 9.70 7.80 2.32
C ARG A 64 8.46 6.98 2.56
N PHE A 65 7.38 7.37 1.89
CA PHE A 65 6.20 6.52 1.85
C PHE A 65 6.48 5.38 0.90
N ARG A 66 6.53 4.15 1.42
CA ARG A 66 6.51 2.97 0.54
C ARG A 66 5.20 3.06 -0.23
N CYS A 67 5.29 3.39 -1.51
CA CYS A 67 4.15 3.54 -2.41
C CYS A 67 3.21 2.36 -2.19
N ALA A 68 1.93 2.63 -1.92
CA ALA A 68 0.93 1.57 -1.74
C ALA A 68 1.06 0.62 -2.92
N SER A 69 1.25 -0.67 -2.66
CA SER A 69 1.28 -1.69 -3.71
C SER A 69 0.02 -1.48 -4.55
N GLY A 70 0.17 -0.87 -5.73
CA GLY A 70 -0.95 -0.56 -6.59
C GLY A 70 -1.70 -1.87 -6.78
N SER A 71 -2.99 -1.88 -6.44
CA SER A 71 -3.79 -3.07 -6.67
C SER A 71 -3.67 -3.37 -8.15
N VAL A 72 -2.90 -4.40 -8.51
CA VAL A 72 -2.82 -4.90 -9.88
C VAL A 72 -4.22 -5.39 -10.17
N ARG A 73 -5.05 -4.51 -10.74
CA ARG A 73 -6.29 -4.92 -11.38
C ARG A 73 -5.86 -5.70 -12.60
N ARG A 74 -5.60 -6.99 -12.39
CA ARG A 74 -5.49 -7.97 -13.45
C ARG A 74 -6.87 -8.02 -14.10
N ARG A 75 -7.12 -7.13 -15.06
CA ARG A 75 -8.26 -7.22 -15.99
C ARG A 75 -8.04 -8.51 -16.77
N ALA A 76 -8.54 -9.61 -16.24
CA ALA A 76 -8.71 -10.84 -16.99
C ALA A 76 -9.80 -10.57 -18.04
N ARG A 77 -9.41 -10.01 -19.17
CA ARG A 77 -10.17 -10.11 -20.42
C ARG A 77 -9.53 -11.21 -21.25
N CYS A 78 -9.57 -12.43 -20.74
CA CYS A 78 -9.44 -13.60 -21.59
C CYS A 78 -10.86 -14.03 -21.94
N PHE A 79 -11.41 -13.42 -22.99
CA PHE A 79 -12.53 -14.00 -23.71
C PHE A 79 -12.01 -15.32 -24.29
N LEU A 80 -12.33 -16.43 -23.64
CA LEU A 80 -12.14 -17.74 -24.24
C LEU A 80 -13.15 -17.85 -25.38
N VAL A 81 -12.64 -17.68 -26.60
CA VAL A 81 -13.36 -17.86 -27.86
C VAL A 81 -14.00 -19.26 -27.88
N PRO A 82 -15.27 -19.39 -28.31
CA PRO A 82 -15.85 -20.69 -28.60
C PRO A 82 -15.31 -21.15 -29.97
N GLY A 83 -14.45 -22.16 -29.99
CA GLY A 83 -13.79 -22.62 -31.20
C GLY A 83 -13.79 -24.14 -31.34
N GLY A 84 -14.82 -24.66 -31.99
CA GLY A 84 -14.69 -25.68 -33.03
C GLY A 84 -14.25 -27.10 -32.64
N ARG A 85 -15.21 -28.02 -32.68
CA ARG A 85 -15.02 -29.49 -32.76
C ARG A 85 -14.04 -29.89 -33.84
N SER A 86 -13.22 -30.92 -33.59
CA SER A 86 -12.83 -31.85 -34.65
C SER A 86 -12.85 -33.29 -34.14
N ILE A 87 -13.46 -34.12 -34.95
CA ILE A 87 -13.93 -35.48 -34.70
C ILE A 87 -12.83 -36.41 -35.21
N HIS A 88 -12.39 -37.37 -34.41
CA HIS A 88 -11.68 -38.52 -34.97
C HIS A 88 -12.19 -39.83 -34.37
N ARG A 89 -13.05 -40.47 -35.16
CA ARG A 89 -13.57 -41.82 -34.94
C ARG A 89 -12.78 -42.74 -35.85
N HIS A 90 -12.17 -43.77 -35.29
CA HIS A 90 -11.77 -44.96 -36.04
C HIS A 90 -12.29 -46.20 -35.32
N PRO A 91 -13.13 -47.03 -35.96
CA PRO A 91 -13.54 -48.33 -35.47
C PRO A 91 -12.82 -49.44 -36.24
N HIS A 92 -12.19 -50.39 -35.56
CA HIS A 92 -11.98 -51.79 -35.99
C HIS A 92 -11.62 -52.53 -34.69
N GLY A 93 -12.22 -53.62 -34.22
CA GLY A 93 -12.86 -54.75 -34.91
C GLY A 93 -12.12 -56.01 -34.50
N GLY A 94 -12.77 -56.95 -33.80
CA GLY A 94 -12.33 -58.36 -33.77
C GLY A 94 -11.94 -59.00 -32.43
N THR A 95 -12.96 -59.54 -31.75
CA THR A 95 -13.07 -60.92 -31.20
C THR A 95 -11.97 -61.60 -30.35
N ARG A 96 -12.45 -62.12 -29.20
CA ARG A 96 -12.21 -63.45 -28.57
C ARG A 96 -10.76 -63.75 -28.13
N THR A 97 -10.52 -64.18 -26.90
CA THR A 97 -10.93 -65.49 -26.37
C THR A 97 -10.83 -65.55 -24.83
N SER A 98 -11.67 -66.43 -24.28
CA SER A 98 -11.70 -66.95 -22.91
C SER A 98 -10.36 -67.49 -22.40
N VAL A 99 -10.04 -67.34 -21.11
CA VAL A 99 -9.84 -68.49 -20.21
C VAL A 99 -9.76 -68.04 -18.74
N ARG A 100 -10.38 -68.89 -17.93
CA ARG A 100 -10.66 -68.88 -16.50
C ARG A 100 -9.47 -69.44 -15.70
N SER A 101 -9.22 -68.92 -14.51
CA SER A 101 -8.95 -69.67 -13.26
C SER A 101 -8.95 -68.71 -12.09
#